data_AF-A0A803Y2V0-F1
#
_entry.id   AF-A0A803Y2V0-F1
#
_cell.length_a   1.000
_cell.length_b   1.000
_cell.length_c   1.000
_cell.angle_alpha   90.00
_cell.angle_beta   90.00
_cell.angle_gamma   90.00
#
_symmetry.space_group_name_H-M   'P 1'
#
loop_
_entity.id
_entity.type
_entity.pdbx_description
1 polymer ?
#
loop_
_entity_poly.entity_id
_entity_poly.type
_entity_poly.pdbx_seq_one_letter_code
_entity_poly.pdbx_strand_id
1 'polypeptide(L)'
;MEDSDSSPTPQQCDPYADGDPAWAPKNYIEKVVAIYDYTKDKDDELSFMEGAIIYVIKKNDDGWYEGVCNRVTGLFPGNYVESIMHYAD
;
A
#
# COMPACT_ATOMS: atom_id res chain seq x y z
N MET A 1 12.70 24.62 -22.96
CA MET A 1 11.25 24.67 -22.66
C MET A 1 10.73 23.39 -23.27
N GLU A 2 10.89 22.30 -22.52
CA GLU A 2 9.80 21.61 -21.79
C GLU A 2 9.16 20.58 -22.71
N ASP A 3 9.74 19.39 -22.74
CA ASP A 3 9.06 18.17 -23.17
C ASP A 3 9.23 17.13 -22.05
N SER A 4 8.41 17.28 -21.02
CA SER A 4 8.20 16.25 -20.00
C SER A 4 7.02 15.40 -20.47
N ASP A 5 7.30 14.36 -21.26
CA ASP A 5 6.37 13.24 -21.47
C ASP A 5 6.22 12.49 -20.14
N SER A 6 5.33 12.99 -19.27
CA SER A 6 4.81 12.19 -18.17
C SER A 6 3.66 11.37 -18.73
N SER A 7 3.99 10.18 -19.22
CA SER A 7 3.04 9.24 -19.79
C SER A 7 1.90 8.97 -18.78
N PRO A 8 0.62 9.04 -19.18
CA PRO A 8 -0.48 8.68 -18.28
C PRO A 8 -0.42 7.17 -18.04
N THR A 9 -0.24 6.77 -16.78
CA THR A 9 -0.31 5.37 -16.38
C THR A 9 -1.69 4.80 -16.71
N PRO A 10 -1.79 3.58 -17.25
CA PRO A 10 -3.06 2.97 -17.57
C PRO A 10 -3.88 2.79 -16.28
N GLN A 11 -5.03 3.45 -16.22
CA GLN A 11 -6.07 3.19 -15.26
C GLN A 11 -6.63 1.78 -15.55
N GLN A 12 -5.94 0.73 -15.09
CA GLN A 12 -6.57 -0.56 -14.90
C GLN A 12 -7.67 -0.39 -13.86
N CYS A 13 -8.82 -1.02 -14.09
CA CYS A 13 -10.00 -0.97 -13.24
C CYS A 13 -9.71 -1.57 -11.85
N ASP A 14 -8.96 -0.86 -11.02
CA ASP A 14 -8.89 -1.14 -9.60
C ASP A 14 -10.25 -0.72 -9.03
N PRO A 15 -11.09 -1.64 -8.50
CA PRO A 15 -12.35 -1.27 -7.87
C PRO A 15 -12.15 -0.37 -6.63
N TYR A 16 -10.90 -0.19 -6.20
CA TYR A 16 -10.45 0.69 -5.12
C TYR A 16 -9.85 2.02 -5.61
N ALA A 17 -9.85 2.30 -6.93
CA ALA A 17 -9.36 3.56 -7.49
C ALA A 17 -10.40 4.69 -7.48
N ASP A 18 -11.59 4.47 -6.92
CA ASP A 18 -12.62 5.50 -6.74
C ASP A 18 -12.21 6.48 -5.62
N GLY A 19 -11.20 7.29 -5.94
CA GLY A 19 -10.66 8.36 -5.11
C GLY A 19 -9.90 7.87 -3.88
N ASP A 20 -8.58 7.73 -4.01
CA ASP A 20 -7.73 7.61 -2.82
C ASP A 20 -8.09 8.70 -1.80
N PRO A 21 -8.23 8.34 -0.52
CA PRO A 21 -8.59 9.32 0.50
C PRO A 21 -7.52 10.41 0.57
N ALA A 22 -7.90 11.63 0.94
CA ALA A 22 -6.98 12.78 0.97
C ALA A 22 -5.73 12.59 1.86
N TRP A 23 -5.73 11.56 2.72
CA TRP A 23 -4.58 11.20 3.54
C TRP A 23 -3.63 10.20 2.89
N ALA A 24 -4.05 9.54 1.81
CA ALA A 24 -3.22 8.59 1.10
C ALA A 24 -1.94 9.30 0.65
N PRO A 25 -0.79 8.63 0.77
CA PRO A 25 0.46 9.19 0.28
C PRO A 25 0.36 9.43 -1.23
N LYS A 26 0.90 10.55 -1.71
CA LYS A 26 0.95 10.85 -3.15
C LYS A 26 1.93 9.95 -3.90
N ASN A 27 2.97 9.47 -3.20
CA ASN A 27 4.01 8.61 -3.72
C ASN A 27 3.98 7.30 -2.93
N TYR A 28 3.65 6.21 -3.61
CA TYR A 28 3.72 4.85 -3.09
C TYR A 28 4.14 3.93 -4.25
N ILE A 29 4.73 2.79 -3.91
CA ILE A 29 5.18 1.75 -4.84
C ILE A 29 3.97 0.98 -5.37
N GLU A 30 3.10 0.51 -4.47
CA GLU A 30 1.88 -0.20 -4.84
C GLU A 30 0.83 -0.13 -3.71
N LYS A 31 -0.41 -0.51 -4.03
CA LYS A 31 -1.47 -0.75 -3.04
C LYS A 31 -1.58 -2.24 -2.80
N VAL A 32 -1.63 -2.61 -1.53
CA VAL A 32 -1.82 -3.99 -1.10
C VAL A 32 -3.02 -4.08 -0.17
N VAL A 33 -3.61 -5.26 -0.10
CA VAL A 33 -4.66 -5.61 0.85
C VAL A 33 -4.11 -6.60 1.86
N ALA A 34 -4.42 -6.38 3.13
CA ALA A 34 -4.09 -7.34 4.19
C ALA A 34 -4.91 -8.61 4.02
N ILE A 35 -4.24 -9.77 3.99
CA ILE A 35 -4.89 -11.09 3.94
C ILE A 35 -4.97 -11.76 5.32
N TYR A 36 -4.35 -11.14 6.32
CA TYR A 36 -4.44 -11.53 7.73
C TYR A 36 -4.43 -10.29 8.62
N ASP A 37 -4.99 -10.41 9.83
CA ASP A 37 -4.81 -9.42 10.88
C ASP A 37 -3.34 -9.34 11.32
N TYR A 38 -2.85 -8.13 11.60
CA TYR A 38 -1.54 -7.91 12.17
C TYR A 38 -1.61 -6.87 13.28
N THR A 39 -1.04 -7.21 14.44
CA THR A 39 -0.89 -6.30 15.58
C THR A 39 0.58 -6.00 15.74
N LYS A 40 0.90 -4.72 15.93
CA LYS A 40 2.27 -4.26 16.10
C LYS A 40 2.88 -4.85 17.36
N ASP A 41 4.11 -5.35 17.26
CA ASP A 41 4.92 -5.75 18.40
C ASP A 41 5.81 -4.58 18.88
N LYS A 42 6.20 -3.69 17.96
CA LYS A 42 7.00 -2.49 18.23
C LYS A 42 6.29 -1.20 17.82
N ASP A 43 6.78 -0.07 18.32
CA ASP A 43 6.16 1.23 18.06
C ASP A 43 6.34 1.76 16.64
N ASP A 44 7.32 1.24 15.89
CA ASP A 44 7.57 1.54 14.49
C ASP A 44 6.79 0.63 13.52
N GLU A 45 6.00 -0.31 14.04
CA GLU A 45 5.20 -1.26 13.26
C GLU A 45 3.74 -0.81 13.13
N LEU A 46 3.07 -1.21 12.05
CA LEU A 46 1.65 -0.98 11.81
C LEU A 46 0.77 -2.03 12.50
N SER A 47 -0.47 -1.65 12.78
CA SER A 47 -1.53 -2.59 13.11
C SER A 47 -2.69 -2.40 12.13
N PHE A 48 -3.22 -3.50 11.62
CA PHE A 48 -4.31 -3.50 10.65
C PHE A 48 -5.09 -4.82 10.72
N MET A 49 -6.30 -4.79 10.16
CA MET A 49 -7.18 -5.95 10.04
C MET A 49 -7.09 -6.53 8.63
N GLU A 50 -7.46 -7.80 8.47
CA GLU A 50 -7.73 -8.42 7.18
C GLU A 50 -8.69 -7.54 6.35
N GLY A 51 -8.40 -7.39 5.06
CA GLY A 51 -9.09 -6.50 4.14
C GLY A 51 -8.64 -5.04 4.18
N ALA A 52 -7.74 -4.66 5.09
CA ALA A 52 -7.22 -3.29 5.14
C ALA A 52 -6.36 -2.97 3.91
N ILE A 53 -6.58 -1.77 3.34
CA ILE A 53 -5.74 -1.24 2.26
C ILE A 53 -4.51 -0.54 2.85
N ILE A 54 -3.34 -0.92 2.35
CA ILE A 54 -2.07 -0.34 2.76
C ILE A 54 -1.35 0.18 1.51
N TYR A 55 -0.86 1.42 1.60
CA TYR A 55 -0.06 2.05 0.56
C TYR A 55 1.40 1.79 0.85
N VAL A 56 2.04 0.90 0.10
CA VAL A 56 3.45 0.54 0.31
C VAL A 56 4.33 1.66 -0.17
N ILE A 57 5.13 2.27 0.71
CA ILE A 57 6.08 3.33 0.36
C ILE A 57 7.52 2.82 0.24
N LYS A 58 7.83 1.69 0.87
CA LYS A 58 9.14 1.04 0.78
C LYS A 58 9.02 -0.47 0.97
N LYS A 59 9.86 -1.23 0.27
CA LYS A 59 10.09 -2.66 0.51
C LYS A 59 11.53 -2.87 0.92
N ASN A 60 11.75 -3.44 2.10
CA ASN A 60 13.09 -3.79 2.56
C ASN A 60 13.44 -5.23 2.11
N ASP A 61 14.73 -5.52 2.00
CA ASP A 61 15.22 -6.83 1.54
C ASP A 61 15.03 -7.95 2.58
N ASP A 62 14.66 -7.60 3.82
CA ASP A 62 14.39 -8.53 4.92
C ASP A 62 12.93 -9.05 4.94
N GLY A 63 12.13 -8.68 3.94
CA GLY A 63 10.73 -9.06 3.82
C GLY A 63 9.75 -8.13 4.54
N TRP A 64 10.24 -7.08 5.20
CA TRP A 64 9.40 -6.05 5.81
C TRP A 64 9.12 -4.90 4.85
N TYR A 65 7.88 -4.45 4.84
CA TYR A 65 7.45 -3.30 4.05
C TYR A 65 7.17 -2.13 4.98
N GLU A 66 7.38 -0.92 4.48
CA GLU A 66 6.92 0.30 5.12
C GLU A 66 5.72 0.81 4.33
N GLY A 67 4.64 1.13 5.02
CA GLY A 67 3.41 1.58 4.36
C GLY A 67 2.61 2.54 5.20
N VAL A 68 1.54 3.04 4.59
CA VAL A 68 0.57 3.93 5.22
C VAL A 68 -0.79 3.24 5.25
N CYS A 69 -1.37 3.13 6.45
CA CYS A 69 -2.73 2.66 6.65
C CYS A 69 -3.41 3.56 7.69
N ASN A 70 -4.64 4.02 7.43
CA ASN A 70 -5.42 4.85 8.37
C ASN A 70 -4.65 6.06 8.91
N ARG A 71 -3.88 6.77 8.06
CA ARG A 71 -3.00 7.91 8.42
C ARG A 71 -1.78 7.57 9.28
N VAL A 72 -1.55 6.29 9.58
CA VAL A 72 -0.38 5.83 10.34
C VAL A 72 0.62 5.25 9.36
N THR A 73 1.89 5.59 9.56
CA THR A 73 3.02 5.00 8.83
C THR A 73 3.75 4.04 9.74
N GLY A 74 4.16 2.89 9.21
CA GLY A 74 5.00 1.95 9.95
C GLY A 74 5.36 0.72 9.13
N LEU A 75 6.13 -0.16 9.79
CA LEU A 75 6.61 -1.42 9.25
C LEU A 75 5.58 -2.53 9.40
N PHE A 76 5.55 -3.45 8.44
CA PHE A 76 4.73 -4.64 8.52
C PHE A 76 5.31 -5.78 7.67
N PRO A 77 4.98 -7.04 7.99
CA PRO A 77 5.48 -8.19 7.24
C PRO A 77 4.82 -8.27 5.85
N GLY A 78 5.64 -8.32 4.79
CA GLY A 78 5.15 -8.35 3.40
C GLY A 78 4.37 -9.61 3.02
N ASN A 79 4.49 -10.70 3.78
CA ASN A 79 3.73 -11.93 3.58
C ASN A 79 2.33 -11.93 4.22
N TYR A 80 1.92 -10.82 4.85
CA TYR A 80 0.57 -10.62 5.40
C TYR A 80 -0.35 -9.86 4.44
N VAL A 81 0.16 -9.54 3.24
CA VAL A 81 -0.55 -8.73 2.26
C VAL A 81 -0.45 -9.34 0.87
N GLU A 82 -1.42 -9.01 0.02
CA GLU A 82 -1.39 -9.32 -1.40
C GLU A 82 -1.57 -8.05 -2.22
N SER A 83 -0.97 -8.03 -3.41
CA SER A 83 -1.17 -6.92 -4.35
C SER A 83 -2.63 -6.90 -4.77
N ILE A 84 -3.26 -5.72 -4.76
CA ILE A 84 -4.68 -5.57 -5.13
C ILE A 84 -4.94 -6.08 -6.55
N MET A 85 -3.94 -5.99 -7.44
CA MET A 85 -4.01 -6.54 -8.80
C MET A 85 -4.17 -8.06 -8.85
N HIS A 86 -3.76 -8.78 -7.80
CA HIS A 86 -3.83 -10.25 -7.72
C HIS A 86 -4.91 -10.76 -6.76
N TYR A 87 -5.47 -9.90 -5.92
CA TYR A 87 -6.49 -10.30 -4.93
C TYR A 87 -7.89 -10.56 -5.54
N ALA A 88 -8.08 -10.30 -6.83
CA ALA A 88 -9.39 -10.36 -7.50
C ALA A 88 -9.71 -11.70 -8.20
N ASP A 89 -8.98 -12.78 -7.90
CA ASP A 89 -9.23 -14.14 -8.42
C ASP A 89 -10.04 -15.02 -7.43
#